data_AF-A0A2N2XMJ8-F1
#
_entry.id   AF-A0A2N2XMJ8-F1
#
_cell.length_a   1.000
_cell.length_b   1.000
_cell.length_c   1.000
_cell.angle_alpha   90.00
_cell.angle_beta   90.00
_cell.angle_gamma   90.00
#
_symmetry.space_group_name_H-M   'P 1'
#
loop_
_entity.id
_entity.type
_entity.pdbx_description
1 polymer ?
#
loop_
_entity_poly.entity_id
_entity_poly.type
_entity_poly.pdbx_seq_one_letter_code
_entity_poly.pdbx_strand_id
1 'polypeptide(L)'
;MILPVFPRGKRYNSYNEYFKRTFGSRVQKLSVDAGFTCPNRDGTVASGGCTYCNNDAFNPSYCQPNKTVTMQLEEGKQFHAWRYRRAVNYLAYFQAFSNTYAPLPKLRELYDEALAVPGVIGLVIGTRPDCVDEEKLDYFATLAEKYYVIIEYGIESCYDQTLCKINRGHSFEEAVKAVKATAQRGIRVG
;
A
#
# COMPACT_ATOMS: atom_id res chain seq x y z
N MET A 1 7.58 25.28 22.41
CA MET A 1 7.33 23.99 21.74
C MET A 1 8.65 23.36 21.37
N ILE A 2 9.10 22.32 22.08
CA ILE A 2 10.27 21.55 21.69
C ILE A 2 9.81 20.62 20.57
N LEU A 3 10.21 20.88 19.33
CA LEU A 3 9.97 19.94 18.23
C LEU A 3 10.61 18.60 18.61
N PRO A 4 9.92 17.46 18.42
CA PRO A 4 10.53 16.17 18.69
C PRO A 4 11.79 16.03 17.83
N VAL A 5 12.95 15.96 18.49
CA VAL A 5 14.23 15.77 17.81
C VAL A 5 14.29 14.30 17.40
N PHE A 6 14.15 14.04 16.10
CA PHE A 6 14.28 12.68 15.58
C PHE A 6 15.76 12.24 15.63
N PRO A 7 16.03 10.92 15.68
CA PRO A 7 17.39 10.41 15.85
C PRO A 7 18.41 11.08 14.92
N ARG A 8 19.58 11.41 15.48
CA ARG A 8 20.69 12.12 14.80
C ARG A 8 20.36 13.56 14.38
N GLY A 9 19.56 14.27 15.17
CA GLY A 9 19.28 15.70 14.97
C GLY A 9 18.42 16.00 13.74
N LYS A 10 17.70 15.02 13.20
CA LYS A 10 16.85 15.21 12.03
C LYS A 10 15.56 15.92 12.40
N ARG A 11 15.05 16.77 11.49
CA ARG A 11 13.74 17.44 11.60
C ARG A 11 12.58 16.61 11.07
N TYR A 12 12.83 15.37 10.64
CA TYR A 12 11.82 14.47 10.10
C TYR A 12 12.05 13.03 10.58
N ASN A 13 10.95 12.28 10.71
CA ASN A 13 11.00 10.86 11.02
C ASN A 13 11.25 10.05 9.75
N SER A 14 12.51 9.77 9.43
CA SER A 14 12.79 8.93 8.26
C SER A 14 12.20 7.53 8.44
N TYR A 15 11.54 7.01 7.41
CA TYR A 15 10.84 5.72 7.47
C TYR A 15 11.75 4.53 7.86
N ASN A 16 13.01 4.56 7.42
CA ASN A 16 14.02 3.58 7.85
C ASN A 16 14.29 3.61 9.36
N GLU A 17 14.36 4.79 9.97
CA GLU A 17 14.59 4.92 11.41
C GLU A 17 13.33 4.61 12.22
N TYR A 18 12.14 4.89 11.68
CA TYR A 18 10.90 4.40 12.26
C TYR A 18 10.94 2.88 12.41
N PHE A 19 11.21 2.14 11.33
CA PHE A 19 11.24 0.69 11.39
C PHE A 19 12.35 0.10 12.24
N LYS A 20 13.55 0.72 12.27
CA LYS A 20 14.59 0.27 13.19
C LYS A 20 14.19 0.39 14.65
N ARG A 21 13.42 1.41 15.03
CA ARG A 21 12.88 1.54 16.39
C ARG A 21 11.77 0.54 16.67
N THR A 22 10.89 0.31 15.68
CA THR A 22 9.74 -0.59 15.84
C THR A 22 10.12 -2.07 15.82
N PHE A 23 11.07 -2.47 14.95
CA PHE A 23 11.41 -3.88 14.68
C PHE A 23 12.87 -4.23 14.94
N GLY A 24 13.68 -3.29 15.45
CA GLY A 24 15.11 -3.51 15.72
C GLY A 24 15.99 -3.60 14.47
N SER A 25 15.41 -3.58 13.26
CA SER A 25 16.11 -3.80 12.01
C SER A 25 15.55 -2.96 10.86
N ARG A 26 16.24 -2.98 9.72
CA ARG A 26 15.70 -2.40 8.49
C ARG A 26 14.57 -3.30 7.98
N VAL A 27 13.47 -2.67 7.60
CA VAL A 27 12.38 -3.31 6.86
C VAL A 27 12.39 -2.81 5.42
N GLN A 28 12.31 -3.72 4.45
CA GLN A 28 12.34 -3.41 3.03
C GLN A 28 10.96 -3.66 2.40
N LYS A 29 10.38 -2.64 1.75
CA LYS A 29 9.17 -2.81 0.92
C LYS A 29 9.55 -3.60 -0.35
N LEU A 30 8.75 -4.59 -0.70
CA LEU A 30 8.84 -5.36 -1.94
C LEU A 30 7.56 -5.12 -2.73
N SER A 31 7.65 -4.55 -3.93
CA SER A 31 6.46 -4.27 -4.73
C SER A 31 5.79 -5.57 -5.18
N VAL A 32 4.47 -5.53 -5.29
CA VAL A 32 3.63 -6.61 -5.80
C VAL A 32 2.63 -6.00 -6.77
N ASP A 33 2.54 -6.59 -7.96
CA ASP A 33 1.47 -6.35 -8.92
C ASP A 33 0.55 -7.57 -8.94
N ALA A 34 -0.62 -7.45 -8.32
CA ALA A 34 -1.61 -8.52 -8.23
C ALA A 34 -2.57 -8.55 -9.44
N GLY A 35 -2.29 -7.80 -10.50
CA GLY A 35 -3.11 -7.76 -11.72
C GLY A 35 -4.44 -7.03 -11.55
N PHE A 36 -4.57 -6.17 -10.54
CA PHE A 36 -5.77 -5.37 -10.32
C PHE A 36 -5.93 -4.25 -11.35
N THR A 37 -7.16 -3.75 -11.47
CA THR A 37 -7.48 -2.51 -12.18
C THR A 37 -8.02 -1.48 -11.17
N CYS A 38 -8.70 -0.44 -11.66
CA CYS A 38 -9.46 0.48 -10.84
C CYS A 38 -10.72 0.96 -11.55
N PRO A 39 -11.74 1.46 -10.81
CA PRO A 39 -13.03 1.84 -11.39
C PRO A 39 -12.97 3.01 -12.38
N ASN A 40 -11.87 3.77 -12.40
CA ASN A 40 -11.64 4.82 -13.40
C ASN A 40 -11.07 4.30 -14.72
N ARG A 41 -10.54 3.07 -14.72
CA ARG A 41 -9.97 2.43 -15.91
C ARG A 41 -10.95 1.45 -16.54
N ASP A 42 -11.75 0.76 -15.73
CA ASP A 42 -12.72 -0.23 -16.24
C ASP A 42 -14.06 0.37 -16.69
N GLY A 43 -14.31 1.65 -16.40
CA GLY A 43 -15.55 2.34 -16.80
C GLY A 43 -16.62 2.45 -15.69
N THR A 44 -16.39 1.87 -14.51
CA THR A 44 -17.38 1.85 -13.42
C THR A 44 -17.66 3.23 -12.84
N VAL A 45 -16.62 4.05 -12.65
CA VAL A 45 -16.72 5.43 -12.10
C VAL A 45 -16.36 6.48 -13.15
N ALA A 46 -15.35 6.20 -13.97
CA ALA A 46 -14.92 7.05 -15.07
C ALA A 46 -14.25 6.19 -16.14
N SER A 47 -13.92 6.78 -17.29
CA SER A 47 -13.18 6.12 -18.38
C SER A 47 -11.79 6.72 -18.56
N GLY A 48 -10.87 5.92 -19.12
CA GLY A 48 -9.50 6.36 -19.48
C GLY A 48 -8.47 6.41 -18.35
N GLY A 49 -8.87 6.26 -17.09
CA GLY A 49 -7.97 6.35 -15.92
C GLY A 49 -7.62 7.78 -15.52
N CYS A 50 -6.93 7.96 -14.39
CA CYS A 50 -6.42 9.26 -13.99
C CYS A 50 -5.41 9.77 -15.02
N THR A 51 -5.41 11.08 -15.31
CA THR A 51 -4.63 11.66 -16.42
C THR A 51 -3.12 11.50 -16.29
N TYR A 52 -2.61 11.24 -15.09
CA TYR A 52 -1.19 11.02 -14.78
C TYR A 52 -0.83 9.55 -14.56
N CYS A 53 -1.82 8.63 -14.54
CA CYS A 53 -1.63 7.27 -14.07
C CYS A 53 -0.95 6.39 -15.12
N ASN A 54 0.31 6.05 -14.87
CA ASN A 54 1.06 5.06 -15.63
C ASN A 54 1.83 4.13 -14.69
N ASN A 55 1.19 3.06 -14.21
CA ASN A 55 1.84 2.11 -13.27
C ASN A 55 3.01 1.35 -13.91
N ASP A 56 2.98 1.12 -15.23
CA ASP A 56 4.06 0.44 -15.94
C ASP A 56 5.40 1.20 -15.84
N ALA A 57 5.36 2.52 -15.64
CA ALA A 57 6.56 3.35 -15.46
C ALA A 57 7.23 3.19 -14.09
N PHE A 58 6.56 2.57 -13.11
CA PHE A 58 7.03 2.52 -11.72
C PHE A 58 7.13 1.09 -11.14
N ASN A 59 6.70 0.07 -11.89
CA ASN A 59 6.83 -1.32 -11.49
C ASN A 59 8.28 -1.81 -11.66
N PRO A 60 8.92 -2.36 -10.60
CA PRO A 60 10.20 -3.06 -10.75
C PRO A 60 10.10 -4.22 -11.73
N SER A 61 11.20 -4.57 -12.40
CA SER A 61 11.21 -5.62 -13.43
C SER A 61 10.76 -7.01 -12.96
N TYR A 62 10.80 -7.27 -11.65
CA TYR A 62 10.33 -8.52 -11.03
C TYR A 62 8.81 -8.53 -10.78
N CYS A 63 8.15 -7.37 -10.77
CA CYS A 63 6.71 -7.23 -10.56
C CYS A 63 5.99 -7.40 -11.90
N GLN A 64 5.40 -8.58 -12.11
CA GLN A 64 4.62 -8.87 -13.31
C GLN A 64 3.33 -9.59 -12.92
N PRO A 65 2.16 -9.18 -13.45
CA PRO A 65 0.87 -9.69 -13.03
C PRO A 65 0.60 -11.15 -13.43
N ASN A 66 1.41 -11.72 -14.34
CA ASN A 66 1.36 -13.14 -14.70
C ASN A 66 2.13 -14.04 -13.71
N LYS A 67 2.82 -13.48 -12.71
CA LYS A 67 3.54 -14.21 -11.66
C LYS A 67 2.71 -14.25 -10.38
N THR A 68 2.85 -15.33 -9.61
CA THR A 68 2.24 -15.41 -8.28
C THR A 68 2.85 -14.37 -7.33
N VAL A 69 2.12 -14.03 -6.26
CA VAL A 69 2.61 -13.06 -5.25
C VAL A 69 3.90 -13.57 -4.61
N THR A 70 3.96 -14.87 -4.32
CA THR A 70 5.15 -15.53 -3.78
C THR A 70 6.38 -15.33 -4.67
N MET A 71 6.23 -15.57 -5.98
CA MET A 71 7.34 -15.42 -6.93
C MET A 71 7.84 -13.97 -6.99
N GLN A 72 6.93 -13.00 -7.07
CA GLN A 72 7.29 -11.59 -7.09
C GLN A 72 8.03 -11.17 -5.82
N LEU A 73 7.59 -11.66 -4.65
CA LEU A 73 8.26 -11.36 -3.38
C LEU A 73 9.64 -12.00 -3.27
N GLU A 74 9.80 -13.27 -3.65
CA GLU A 74 11.11 -13.92 -3.62
C GLU A 74 12.12 -13.29 -4.59
N GLU A 75 11.69 -12.99 -5.82
CA GLU A 75 12.52 -12.23 -6.77
C GLU A 75 12.83 -10.82 -6.25
N GLY A 76 11.86 -10.15 -5.61
CA GLY A 76 12.05 -8.84 -5.00
C GLY A 76 13.10 -8.85 -3.89
N LYS A 77 13.13 -9.90 -3.05
CA LYS A 77 14.19 -10.10 -2.05
C LYS A 77 15.56 -10.20 -2.73
N GLN A 78 15.68 -11.01 -3.78
CA GLN A 78 16.92 -11.18 -4.53
C GLN A 78 17.39 -9.87 -5.18
N PHE A 79 16.45 -9.16 -5.83
CA PHE A 79 16.71 -7.87 -6.47
C PHE A 79 17.27 -6.85 -5.48
N HIS A 80 16.71 -6.79 -4.28
CA HIS A 80 17.14 -5.86 -3.24
C HIS A 80 18.34 -6.34 -2.41
N ALA A 81 18.68 -7.64 -2.44
CA ALA A 81 19.74 -8.22 -1.61
C ALA A 81 21.10 -7.56 -1.85
N TRP A 82 21.43 -7.17 -3.09
CA TRP A 82 22.74 -6.55 -3.40
C TRP A 82 22.97 -5.25 -2.62
N ARG A 83 21.90 -4.43 -2.50
CA ARG A 83 21.91 -3.11 -1.86
C ARG A 83 21.60 -3.19 -0.36
N TYR A 84 20.76 -4.14 0.04
CA TYR A 84 20.23 -4.24 1.41
C TYR A 84 20.49 -5.62 2.02
N ARG A 85 21.75 -6.07 2.01
CA ARG A 85 22.20 -7.40 2.46
C ARG A 85 21.81 -7.79 3.90
N ARG A 86 21.45 -6.82 4.74
CA ARG A 86 21.06 -7.03 6.15
C ARG A 86 19.54 -6.97 6.37
N ALA A 87 18.76 -6.74 5.32
CA ALA A 87 17.31 -6.79 5.42
C ALA A 87 16.88 -8.25 5.58
N VAL A 88 16.20 -8.54 6.69
CA VAL A 88 15.59 -9.84 6.97
C VAL A 88 14.06 -9.73 7.12
N ASN A 89 13.57 -8.50 7.28
CA ASN A 89 12.16 -8.16 7.40
C ASN A 89 11.70 -7.41 6.16
N TYR A 90 10.55 -7.81 5.63
CA TYR A 90 9.98 -7.29 4.40
C TYR A 90 8.52 -6.89 4.59
N LEU A 91 8.05 -5.96 3.76
CA LEU A 91 6.62 -5.66 3.62
C LEU A 91 6.22 -5.92 2.17
N ALA A 92 5.18 -6.71 1.98
CA ALA A 92 4.56 -6.87 0.66
C ALA A 92 3.79 -5.59 0.34
N TYR A 93 4.22 -4.89 -0.70
CA TYR A 93 3.67 -3.61 -1.11
C TYR A 93 2.82 -3.79 -2.36
N PHE A 94 1.52 -3.97 -2.13
CA PHE A 94 0.50 -3.98 -3.16
C PHE A 94 0.29 -2.55 -3.64
N GLN A 95 1.04 -2.16 -4.68
CA GLN A 95 1.18 -0.77 -5.11
C GLN A 95 0.33 -0.47 -6.36
N ALA A 96 0.33 -1.37 -7.35
CA ALA A 96 -0.27 -1.09 -8.64
C ALA A 96 -1.80 -0.99 -8.53
N PHE A 97 -2.38 0.06 -9.10
CA PHE A 97 -3.82 0.28 -9.19
C PHE A 97 -4.55 0.32 -7.84
N SER A 98 -5.67 -0.40 -7.69
CA SER A 98 -6.52 -0.37 -6.50
C SER A 98 -6.58 -1.74 -5.86
N ASN A 99 -5.72 -1.98 -4.88
CA ASN A 99 -5.49 -3.32 -4.35
C ASN A 99 -6.58 -3.84 -3.42
N THR A 100 -7.68 -3.08 -3.25
CA THR A 100 -8.91 -3.53 -2.58
C THR A 100 -10.09 -3.64 -3.55
N TYR A 101 -9.87 -3.46 -4.86
CA TYR A 101 -10.91 -3.50 -5.88
C TYR A 101 -11.21 -4.94 -6.34
N ALA A 102 -11.62 -5.77 -5.38
CA ALA A 102 -12.13 -7.12 -5.58
C ALA A 102 -12.95 -7.56 -4.36
N PRO A 103 -13.77 -8.62 -4.47
CA PRO A 103 -14.43 -9.23 -3.31
C PRO A 103 -13.41 -9.69 -2.26
N LEU A 104 -13.76 -9.55 -0.98
CA LEU A 104 -12.86 -9.88 0.14
C LEU A 104 -12.27 -11.30 0.06
N PRO A 105 -13.00 -12.38 -0.33
CA PRO A 105 -12.40 -13.70 -0.47
C PRO A 105 -11.18 -13.72 -1.40
N LYS A 106 -11.23 -12.98 -2.51
CA LYS A 106 -10.11 -12.90 -3.44
C LYS A 106 -8.92 -12.13 -2.86
N LEU A 107 -9.20 -11.05 -2.14
CA LEU A 107 -8.17 -10.26 -1.46
C LEU A 107 -7.44 -11.10 -0.41
N ARG A 108 -8.19 -11.90 0.37
CA ARG A 108 -7.62 -12.80 1.39
C ARG A 108 -6.61 -13.77 0.82
N GLU A 109 -6.93 -14.42 -0.31
CA GLU A 109 -5.99 -15.35 -0.99
C GLU A 109 -4.63 -14.69 -1.25
N LEU A 110 -4.64 -13.46 -1.80
CA LEU A 110 -3.42 -12.75 -2.19
C LEU A 110 -2.60 -12.28 -0.98
N TYR A 111 -3.28 -11.78 0.05
CA TYR A 111 -2.63 -11.29 1.27
C TYR A 111 -2.12 -12.43 2.14
N ASP A 112 -2.87 -13.52 2.25
CA ASP A 112 -2.44 -14.73 2.96
C ASP A 112 -1.24 -15.37 2.23
N GLU A 113 -1.25 -15.39 0.89
CA GLU A 113 -0.08 -15.81 0.09
C GLU A 113 1.15 -14.92 0.42
N ALA A 114 0.99 -13.60 0.42
CA ALA A 114 2.08 -12.68 0.74
C ALA A 114 2.64 -12.88 2.16
N LEU A 115 1.76 -13.06 3.15
CA LEU A 115 2.12 -13.24 4.56
C LEU A 115 2.74 -14.61 4.84
N ALA A 116 2.48 -15.61 4.00
CA ALA A 116 3.12 -16.92 4.08
C ALA A 116 4.60 -16.91 3.64
N VAL A 117 5.04 -15.86 2.93
CA VAL A 117 6.42 -15.73 2.46
C VAL A 117 7.38 -15.44 3.62
N PRO A 118 8.44 -16.26 3.83
CA PRO A 118 9.35 -16.09 4.97
C PRO A 118 9.96 -14.68 5.05
N GLY A 119 9.91 -14.06 6.23
CA GLY A 119 10.44 -12.72 6.48
C GLY A 119 9.51 -11.58 6.06
N VAL A 120 8.38 -11.84 5.40
CA VAL A 120 7.34 -10.82 5.23
C VAL A 120 6.62 -10.64 6.56
N ILE A 121 6.74 -9.45 7.15
CA ILE A 121 6.19 -9.12 8.48
C ILE A 121 4.91 -8.30 8.41
N GLY A 122 4.41 -8.04 7.20
CA GLY A 122 3.27 -7.18 7.00
C GLY A 122 3.02 -6.74 5.58
N LEU A 123 1.98 -5.92 5.45
CA LEU A 123 1.37 -5.50 4.19
C LEU A 123 1.31 -3.97 4.12
N VAL A 124 1.51 -3.47 2.91
CA VAL A 124 1.25 -2.07 2.54
C VAL A 124 0.26 -2.14 1.38
N ILE A 125 -0.95 -1.63 1.58
CA ILE A 125 -2.04 -1.74 0.61
C ILE A 125 -2.31 -0.36 0.02
N GLY A 126 -1.83 -0.13 -1.20
CA GLY A 126 -2.16 1.03 -2.01
C GLY A 126 -3.54 0.88 -2.63
N THR A 127 -4.48 1.77 -2.29
CA THR A 127 -5.82 1.72 -2.87
C THR A 127 -6.49 3.09 -2.99
N ARG A 128 -7.59 3.15 -3.73
CA ARG A 128 -8.42 4.35 -3.79
C ARG A 128 -9.36 4.40 -2.59
N PRO A 129 -9.70 5.61 -2.09
CA PRO A 129 -10.66 5.77 -1.00
C PRO A 129 -12.04 5.16 -1.26
N ASP A 130 -12.51 5.18 -2.51
CA ASP A 130 -13.81 4.67 -2.96
C ASP A 130 -13.79 3.16 -3.27
N CYS A 131 -12.68 2.47 -3.02
CA CYS A 131 -12.55 1.02 -3.23
C CYS A 131 -12.44 0.22 -1.93
N VAL A 132 -12.72 0.84 -0.78
CA VAL A 132 -12.67 0.18 0.53
C VAL A 132 -14.01 0.33 1.23
N ASP A 133 -14.47 -0.74 1.86
CA ASP A 133 -15.71 -0.79 2.63
C ASP A 133 -15.45 -1.37 4.03
N GLU A 134 -16.48 -1.32 4.87
CA GLU A 134 -16.40 -1.75 6.27
C GLU A 134 -15.91 -3.19 6.41
N GLU A 135 -16.38 -4.12 5.55
CA GLU A 135 -15.97 -5.53 5.59
C GLU A 135 -14.46 -5.70 5.35
N LYS A 136 -13.91 -4.99 4.35
CA LYS A 136 -12.47 -5.00 4.07
C LYS A 136 -11.68 -4.36 5.22
N LEU A 137 -12.17 -3.27 5.79
CA LEU A 137 -11.52 -2.60 6.91
C LEU A 137 -11.51 -3.48 8.17
N ASP A 138 -12.59 -4.19 8.48
CA ASP A 138 -12.65 -5.11 9.62
C ASP A 138 -11.67 -6.28 9.46
N TYR A 139 -11.52 -6.79 8.23
CA TYR A 139 -10.49 -7.77 7.91
C TYR A 139 -9.07 -7.22 8.11
N PHE A 140 -8.77 -6.02 7.63
CA PHE A 140 -7.45 -5.41 7.83
C PHE A 140 -7.16 -5.10 9.29
N ALA A 141 -8.18 -4.73 10.08
CA ALA A 141 -8.05 -4.56 11.52
C ALA A 141 -7.62 -5.88 12.19
N THR A 142 -8.27 -6.99 11.83
CA THR A 142 -7.92 -8.33 12.31
C THR A 142 -6.47 -8.71 11.95
N LEU A 143 -6.04 -8.41 10.72
CA LEU A 143 -4.64 -8.65 10.32
C LEU A 143 -3.65 -7.77 11.10
N ALA A 144 -4.02 -6.52 11.37
CA ALA A 144 -3.17 -5.53 12.04
C ALA A 144 -2.86 -5.90 13.50
N GLU A 145 -3.64 -6.80 14.11
CA GLU A 145 -3.35 -7.37 15.44
C GLU A 145 -2.07 -8.22 15.44
N LYS A 146 -1.74 -8.85 14.32
CA LYS A 146 -0.62 -9.81 14.19
C LYS A 146 0.51 -9.30 13.32
N TYR A 147 0.19 -8.52 12.29
CA TYR A 147 1.12 -8.06 11.26
C TYR A 147 1.20 -6.55 11.19
N TYR A 148 2.29 -6.02 10.61
CA TYR A 148 2.32 -4.61 10.25
C TYR A 148 1.42 -4.35 9.04
N VAL A 149 0.24 -3.79 9.24
CA VAL A 149 -0.66 -3.40 8.14
C VAL A 149 -0.76 -1.88 8.08
N ILE A 150 -0.58 -1.34 6.87
CA ILE A 150 -0.85 0.06 6.54
C ILE A 150 -1.65 0.13 5.24
N ILE A 151 -2.70 0.97 5.22
CA ILE A 151 -3.45 1.29 4.02
C ILE A 151 -3.01 2.67 3.54
N GLU A 152 -2.51 2.76 2.31
CA GLU A 152 -2.08 4.00 1.67
C GLU A 152 -3.15 4.43 0.67
N TYR A 153 -3.79 5.58 0.90
CA TYR A 153 -4.87 6.08 0.04
C TYR A 153 -4.35 7.04 -1.03
N GLY A 154 -4.69 6.78 -2.29
CA GLY A 154 -4.40 7.71 -3.39
C GLY A 154 -5.28 8.97 -3.34
N ILE A 155 -5.07 9.90 -2.42
CA ILE A 155 -5.92 11.10 -2.29
C ILE A 155 -5.66 12.12 -3.40
N GLU A 156 -4.38 12.34 -3.72
CA GLU A 156 -3.83 13.25 -4.75
C GLU A 156 -4.05 14.76 -4.52
N SER A 157 -5.23 15.18 -4.06
CA SER A 157 -5.53 16.59 -3.79
C SER A 157 -6.64 16.74 -2.75
N CYS A 158 -6.56 17.80 -1.95
CA CYS A 158 -7.67 18.24 -1.09
C CYS A 158 -8.65 19.19 -1.77
N TYR A 159 -8.42 19.50 -3.06
CA TYR A 159 -9.28 20.35 -3.88
C TYR A 159 -10.00 19.49 -4.93
N ASP A 160 -11.32 19.40 -4.83
CA ASP A 160 -12.15 18.63 -5.78
C ASP A 160 -12.00 19.13 -7.22
N GLN A 161 -11.79 20.43 -7.44
CA GLN A 161 -11.52 20.98 -8.77
C GLN A 161 -10.28 20.34 -9.41
N THR A 162 -9.24 20.07 -8.64
CA THR A 162 -8.04 19.36 -9.12
C THR A 162 -8.37 17.89 -9.38
N LEU A 163 -9.11 17.24 -8.48
CA LEU A 163 -9.52 15.84 -8.63
C LEU A 163 -10.35 15.63 -9.91
N CYS A 164 -11.25 16.55 -10.24
CA CYS A 164 -11.98 16.56 -11.51
C CYS A 164 -11.03 16.72 -12.70
N LYS A 165 -10.10 17.69 -12.67
CA LYS A 165 -9.15 17.94 -13.76
C LYS A 165 -8.26 16.75 -14.07
N ILE A 166 -7.87 15.98 -13.06
CA ILE A 166 -7.01 14.80 -13.24
C ILE A 166 -7.80 13.50 -13.45
N ASN A 167 -9.11 13.59 -13.64
CA ASN A 167 -9.99 12.43 -13.79
C ASN A 167 -9.83 11.42 -12.63
N ARG A 168 -9.82 11.89 -11.37
CA ARG A 168 -9.58 11.03 -10.19
C ARG A 168 -10.75 10.11 -9.88
N GLY A 169 -11.99 10.56 -10.13
CA GLY A 169 -13.23 9.81 -9.96
C GLY A 169 -13.80 9.72 -8.54
N HIS A 170 -13.11 10.26 -7.53
CA HIS A 170 -13.67 10.45 -6.19
C HIS A 170 -13.38 11.87 -5.70
N SER A 171 -14.12 12.29 -4.68
CA SER A 171 -13.99 13.56 -3.96
C SER A 171 -12.96 13.49 -2.83
N PHE A 172 -12.57 14.65 -2.31
CA PHE A 172 -11.78 14.73 -1.08
C PHE A 172 -12.59 14.28 0.15
N GLU A 173 -13.91 14.46 0.15
CA GLU A 173 -14.76 14.00 1.25
C GLU A 173 -14.71 12.47 1.39
N GLU A 174 -14.75 11.73 0.28
CA GLU A 174 -14.59 10.26 0.26
C GLU A 174 -13.22 9.85 0.81
N ALA A 175 -12.16 10.58 0.45
CA ALA A 175 -10.83 10.38 1.03
C ALA A 175 -10.81 10.57 2.56
N VAL A 176 -11.43 11.64 3.06
CA VAL A 176 -11.53 11.90 4.50
C VAL A 176 -12.31 10.79 5.21
N LYS A 177 -13.41 10.32 4.62
CA LYS A 177 -14.22 9.21 5.17
C LYS A 177 -13.39 7.93 5.29
N ALA A 178 -12.71 7.52 4.22
CA ALA A 178 -11.87 6.32 4.23
C ALA A 178 -10.73 6.41 5.25
N VAL A 179 -10.00 7.53 5.28
CA VAL A 179 -8.91 7.76 6.26
C VAL A 179 -9.42 7.67 7.69
N LYS A 180 -10.55 8.31 8.00
CA LYS A 180 -11.14 8.26 9.36
C LYS A 180 -11.60 6.86 9.73
N ALA A 181 -12.32 6.18 8.83
CA ALA A 181 -12.84 4.83 9.08
C ALA A 181 -11.71 3.83 9.35
N THR A 182 -10.59 3.96 8.64
CA THR A 182 -9.40 3.11 8.81
C THR A 182 -8.67 3.43 10.11
N ALA A 183 -8.48 4.71 10.43
CA ALA A 183 -7.84 5.13 11.67
C ALA A 183 -8.66 4.74 12.93
N GLN A 184 -9.99 4.82 12.86
CA GLN A 184 -10.90 4.43 13.95
C GLN A 184 -10.77 2.94 14.32
N ARG A 185 -10.34 2.10 13.36
CA ARG A 185 -10.09 0.67 13.57
C ARG A 185 -8.67 0.36 14.06
N GLY A 186 -7.87 1.38 14.35
CA GLY A 186 -6.48 1.21 14.79
C GLY A 186 -5.52 0.74 13.70
N ILE A 187 -5.96 0.75 12.43
CA ILE A 187 -5.11 0.43 11.29
C ILE A 187 -4.22 1.64 10.97
N ARG A 188 -2.96 1.40 10.57
CA ARG A 188 -2.08 2.49 10.15
C ARG A 188 -2.58 3.05 8.82
N VAL A 189 -2.57 4.37 8.68
CA VAL A 189 -3.03 5.07 7.47
C VAL A 189 -1.89 5.89 6.89
N GLY A 190 -1.73 5.83 5.57
CA GLY A 190 -0.76 6.59 4.78
C GLY A 190 -1.41 7.37 3.65
#